data_AF-A0AAJ2YLG3-F1
#
_entry.id   AF-A0AAJ2YLG3-F1
#
_cell.length_a   1.000
_cell.length_b   1.000
_cell.length_c   1.000
_cell.angle_alpha   90.00
_cell.angle_beta   90.00
_cell.angle_gamma   90.00
#
_symmetry.space_group_name_H-M   'P 1'
#
loop_
_entity.id
_entity.type
_entity.pdbx_description
1 polymer ?
#
loop_
_entity_poly.entity_id
_entity_poly.type
_entity_poly.pdbx_seq_one_letter_code
_entity_poly.pdbx_strand_id
1 'polypeptide(L)'
;MSYAHTPRVGNGGGDPDHWVRVLYQDLCSTIMQLTDLPADVPAGFMDREMSSGDGWPQVLSENLARCRVFVPLLSRRYFASEMCGREWYAFNERQLQVQAVDGREVSAIVPALWTGIDYTQLPDSVRHIHLDQSSFGDRYATNGIYGLIKLKRLRDEYEETVHTLAQRIVQVAEQSALPPSRPRDYEHTPSAFRPRGEGPRRIHLTVAAPTRHTLPENRDPGPYGDDAQDWNPYHSESTRPLPAIAQELIRSLDYRITVSSFDDEDTDTVPGETGPGPDGKAEARPGILLVDRWALTDDERRRRLRDFDRVSRPWTSAIVPWNRADLQCHSERGKQLIATLEETLPHILERGRRTDCRIAVNGVPTLKAFTDVLPAVVAHSTRQYLKHAEAHPPPGPHVPRPRLMGPVQPPYPAGEPDDEGEA
;
A
#
# COMPACT_ATOMS: atom_id res chain seq x y z
N MET A 1 -3.40 3.97 18.77
CA MET A 1 -4.16 2.72 18.67
C MET A 1 -5.13 2.85 17.51
N SER A 2 -5.10 1.88 16.60
CA SER A 2 -5.89 1.82 15.37
C SER A 2 -6.89 0.68 15.47
N TYR A 3 -8.16 0.91 15.14
CA TYR A 3 -9.20 -0.12 15.16
C TYR A 3 -10.26 0.21 14.12
N ALA A 4 -10.99 -0.79 13.65
CA ALA A 4 -12.14 -0.53 12.78
C ALA A 4 -13.33 -0.14 13.64
N HIS A 5 -14.07 0.90 13.28
CA HIS A 5 -15.28 1.33 13.98
C HIS A 5 -16.46 0.39 13.76
N THR A 6 -17.32 0.29 14.79
CA THR A 6 -18.55 -0.49 14.70
C THR A 6 -19.71 0.32 14.14
N PRO A 7 -20.38 -0.14 13.06
CA PRO A 7 -21.57 0.54 12.56
C PRO A 7 -22.63 0.66 13.65
N ARG A 8 -23.21 1.85 13.80
CA ARG A 8 -24.34 2.06 14.69
C ARG A 8 -25.57 1.34 14.16
N VAL A 9 -26.18 0.49 14.99
CA VAL A 9 -27.45 -0.16 14.68
C VAL A 9 -28.57 0.65 15.35
N GLY A 10 -29.21 1.55 14.58
CA GLY A 10 -30.35 2.36 15.00
C GLY A 10 -30.05 3.48 16.01
N ASN A 11 -31.05 4.33 16.26
CA ASN A 11 -30.94 5.54 17.12
C ASN A 11 -30.94 5.27 18.64
N GLY A 12 -30.89 4.01 19.09
CA GLY A 12 -31.08 3.64 20.51
C GLY A 12 -30.03 2.70 21.12
N GLY A 13 -28.98 2.34 20.38
CA GLY A 13 -27.89 1.51 20.91
C GLY A 13 -26.86 2.34 21.71
N GLY A 14 -26.32 1.77 22.80
CA GLY A 14 -25.14 2.33 23.47
C GLY A 14 -23.94 2.42 22.51
N ASP A 15 -22.91 3.17 22.91
CA ASP A 15 -21.70 3.33 22.09
C ASP A 15 -21.14 1.97 21.66
N PRO A 16 -21.12 1.67 20.34
CA PRO A 16 -20.79 0.35 19.86
C PRO A 16 -19.29 0.04 19.99
N ASP A 17 -18.46 1.06 20.23
CA ASP A 17 -17.02 0.93 20.46
C ASP A 17 -16.64 1.13 21.94
N HIS A 18 -17.60 1.03 22.86
CA HIS A 18 -17.39 1.21 24.31
C HIS A 18 -16.22 0.38 24.86
N TRP A 19 -16.16 -0.91 24.52
CA TRP A 19 -15.11 -1.80 25.02
C TRP A 19 -13.72 -1.45 24.48
N VAL A 20 -13.63 -0.85 23.29
CA VAL A 20 -12.35 -0.35 22.76
C VAL A 20 -11.88 0.85 23.59
N ARG A 21 -12.81 1.72 24.03
CA ARG A 21 -12.49 2.83 24.92
C ARG A 21 -12.00 2.37 26.29
N VAL A 22 -12.61 1.34 26.86
CA VAL A 22 -12.15 0.76 28.13
C VAL A 22 -10.73 0.21 27.98
N LEU A 23 -10.48 -0.61 26.95
CA LEU A 23 -9.13 -1.12 26.66
C LEU A 23 -8.09 0.01 26.52
N TYR A 24 -8.43 1.06 25.75
CA TYR A 24 -7.55 2.20 25.56
C TYR A 24 -7.18 2.88 26.88
N GLN A 25 -8.17 3.12 27.74
CA GLN A 25 -7.97 3.76 29.04
C GLN A 25 -7.11 2.90 29.96
N ASP A 26 -7.39 1.60 30.02
CA ASP A 26 -6.65 0.65 30.86
C ASP A 26 -5.19 0.52 30.40
N LEU A 27 -4.95 0.48 29.08
CA LEU A 27 -3.60 0.49 28.51
C LEU A 27 -2.86 1.78 28.82
N CYS A 28 -3.47 2.95 28.59
CA CYS A 28 -2.84 4.23 28.90
C CYS A 28 -2.51 4.35 30.39
N SER A 29 -3.43 3.94 31.27
CA SER A 29 -3.20 3.94 32.72
C SER A 29 -2.02 3.05 33.10
N THR A 30 -1.96 1.85 32.54
CA THR A 30 -0.86 0.90 32.79
C THR A 30 0.48 1.41 32.25
N ILE A 31 0.51 1.98 31.04
CA ILE A 31 1.72 2.57 30.45
C ILE A 31 2.24 3.73 31.32
N MET A 32 1.35 4.58 31.85
CA MET A 32 1.75 5.66 32.76
C MET A 32 2.38 5.14 34.05
N GLN A 33 2.00 3.95 34.53
CA GLN A 33 2.64 3.32 35.69
C GLN A 33 4.00 2.69 35.36
N LEU A 34 4.21 2.31 34.09
CA LEU A 34 5.44 1.65 33.62
C LEU A 34 6.49 2.63 33.07
N THR A 35 6.18 3.93 32.98
CA THR A 35 7.03 4.94 32.35
C THR A 35 7.19 6.17 33.24
N ASP A 36 8.16 7.02 32.91
CA ASP A 36 8.41 8.32 33.55
C ASP A 36 7.69 9.48 32.82
N LEU A 37 6.68 9.18 31.99
CA LEU A 37 5.92 10.19 31.27
C LEU A 37 5.23 11.16 32.25
N PRO A 38 5.38 12.49 32.05
CA PRO A 38 4.66 13.48 32.83
C PRO A 38 3.13 13.30 32.70
N ALA A 39 2.39 13.60 33.77
CA ALA A 39 0.94 13.41 33.82
C ALA A 39 0.15 14.27 32.79
N ASP A 40 0.76 15.34 32.28
CA ASP A 40 0.21 16.23 31.24
C ASP A 40 0.49 15.73 29.81
N VAL A 41 1.32 14.70 29.64
CA VAL A 41 1.61 14.09 28.34
C VAL A 41 0.71 12.87 28.15
N PRO A 42 -0.09 12.80 27.06
CA PRO A 42 -0.92 11.63 26.81
C PRO A 42 -0.04 10.42 26.44
N ALA A 43 -0.23 9.30 27.14
CA ALA A 43 0.46 8.03 26.85
C ALA A 43 0.11 7.43 25.48
N GLY A 44 -0.97 7.90 24.85
CA GLY A 44 -1.41 7.39 23.55
C GLY A 44 -2.40 8.32 22.86
N PHE A 45 -2.72 7.92 21.63
CA PHE A 45 -3.80 8.48 20.83
C PHE A 45 -4.64 7.34 20.27
N MET A 46 -5.95 7.49 20.28
CA MET A 46 -6.90 6.58 19.65
C MET A 46 -7.90 7.42 18.88
N ASP A 47 -8.20 7.01 17.67
CA ASP A 47 -9.26 7.64 16.90
C ASP A 47 -10.62 7.46 17.57
N ARG A 48 -11.27 8.58 17.90
CA ARG A 48 -12.61 8.63 18.48
C ARG A 48 -13.48 9.25 17.40
N GLU A 49 -14.62 8.60 17.10
CA GLU A 49 -15.57 8.97 16.04
C GLU A 49 -15.41 10.39 15.48
N MET A 50 -15.28 10.45 14.15
CA MET A 50 -15.56 11.58 13.23
C MET A 50 -16.28 12.75 13.91
N SER A 51 -15.52 13.56 14.64
CA SER A 51 -16.00 14.87 15.06
C SER A 51 -15.89 15.71 13.80
N SER A 52 -17.04 15.93 13.17
CA SER A 52 -17.28 16.66 11.94
C SER A 52 -16.76 18.10 12.01
N GLY A 53 -15.44 18.25 12.01
CA GLY A 53 -14.73 19.51 12.09
C GLY A 53 -13.56 19.50 11.12
N ASP A 54 -13.28 20.66 10.55
CA ASP A 54 -12.11 20.92 9.74
C ASP A 54 -10.85 20.63 10.57
N GLY A 55 -10.11 19.56 10.23
CA GLY A 55 -8.80 19.23 10.84
C GLY A 55 -8.62 17.81 11.36
N TRP A 56 -9.65 16.96 11.41
CA TRP A 56 -9.48 15.57 11.89
C TRP A 56 -8.44 14.75 11.09
N PRO A 57 -8.42 14.78 9.74
CA PRO A 57 -7.37 14.10 8.96
C PRO A 57 -5.96 14.60 9.29
N GLN A 58 -5.82 15.88 9.63
CA GLN A 58 -4.55 16.48 10.01
C GLN A 58 -4.07 15.96 11.37
N VAL A 59 -4.95 15.92 12.39
CA VAL A 59 -4.62 15.39 13.72
C VAL A 59 -4.20 13.92 13.64
N LEU A 60 -4.93 13.10 12.89
CA LEU A 60 -4.58 11.69 12.71
C LEU A 60 -3.23 11.54 12.01
N SER A 61 -2.99 12.31 10.95
CA SER A 61 -1.72 12.30 10.24
C SER A 61 -0.54 12.73 11.13
N GLU A 62 -0.71 13.77 11.93
CA GLU A 62 0.30 14.22 12.89
C GLU A 62 0.62 13.15 13.93
N ASN A 63 -0.41 12.46 14.43
CA ASN A 63 -0.23 11.35 15.37
C ASN A 63 0.50 10.17 14.72
N LEU A 64 0.14 9.76 13.50
CA LEU A 64 0.84 8.71 12.76
C LEU A 64 2.30 9.07 12.48
N ALA A 65 2.57 10.35 12.19
CA ALA A 65 3.91 10.84 11.92
C ALA A 65 4.80 10.88 13.16
N ARG A 66 4.23 11.01 14.36
CA ARG A 66 4.96 11.23 15.63
C ARG A 66 4.91 10.08 16.62
N CYS A 67 3.91 9.21 16.58
CA CYS A 67 3.75 8.14 17.56
C CYS A 67 4.95 7.18 17.51
N ARG A 68 5.38 6.66 18.66
CA ARG A 68 6.53 5.74 18.74
C ARG A 68 6.15 4.30 18.42
N VAL A 69 4.92 3.91 18.77
CA VAL A 69 4.39 2.56 18.61
C VAL A 69 3.01 2.62 17.99
N PHE A 70 2.76 1.77 17.00
CA PHE A 70 1.46 1.57 16.39
C PHE A 70 0.81 0.30 16.94
N VAL A 71 -0.39 0.45 17.51
CA VAL A 71 -1.14 -0.66 18.12
C VAL A 71 -2.40 -0.90 17.31
N PRO A 72 -2.39 -1.85 16.35
CA PRO A 72 -3.56 -2.23 15.58
C PRO A 72 -4.39 -3.30 16.31
N LEU A 73 -5.70 -3.04 16.46
CA LEU A 73 -6.67 -3.96 17.02
C LEU A 73 -7.20 -4.92 15.94
N LEU A 74 -6.54 -6.08 15.83
CA LEU A 74 -6.77 -7.04 14.77
C LEU A 74 -8.14 -7.71 14.90
N SER A 75 -8.93 -7.61 13.83
CA SER A 75 -10.22 -8.27 13.68
C SER A 75 -10.53 -8.45 12.19
N ARG A 76 -11.54 -9.26 11.85
CA ARG A 76 -11.98 -9.37 10.44
C ARG A 76 -12.35 -8.02 9.83
N ARG A 77 -13.00 -7.15 10.60
CA ARG A 77 -13.40 -5.81 10.16
C ARG A 77 -12.19 -4.88 10.00
N TYR A 78 -11.17 -5.02 10.84
CA TYR A 78 -9.92 -4.26 10.73
C TYR A 78 -9.31 -4.38 9.32
N PHE A 79 -9.17 -5.62 8.82
CA PHE A 79 -8.63 -5.88 7.48
C PHE A 79 -9.59 -5.56 6.33
N ALA A 80 -10.86 -5.27 6.62
CA ALA A 80 -11.83 -4.81 5.61
C ALA A 80 -11.97 -3.27 5.60
N SER A 81 -11.38 -2.57 6.57
CA SER A 81 -11.48 -1.13 6.71
C SER A 81 -10.40 -0.43 5.90
N GLU A 82 -10.80 0.36 4.91
CA GLU A 82 -9.88 1.17 4.11
C GLU A 82 -9.08 2.14 4.99
N MET A 83 -9.74 2.77 5.96
CA MET A 83 -9.15 3.73 6.90
C MET A 83 -8.06 3.09 7.75
N CYS A 84 -8.32 1.89 8.30
CA CYS A 84 -7.32 1.14 9.05
C CYS A 84 -6.12 0.78 8.17
N GLY A 85 -6.37 0.42 6.90
CA GLY A 85 -5.29 0.15 5.96
C GLY A 85 -4.48 1.40 5.59
N ARG A 86 -5.09 2.60 5.59
CA ARG A 86 -4.37 3.87 5.37
C ARG A 86 -3.45 4.21 6.55
N GLU A 87 -3.96 4.08 7.77
CA GLU A 87 -3.18 4.24 9.00
C GLU A 87 -2.01 3.25 9.04
N TRP A 88 -2.28 1.99 8.70
CA TRP A 88 -1.27 0.94 8.56
C TRP A 88 -0.18 1.34 7.58
N TYR A 89 -0.58 1.74 6.37
CA TYR A 89 0.34 2.10 5.31
C TYR A 89 1.24 3.26 5.74
N ALA A 90 0.64 4.34 6.26
CA ALA A 90 1.37 5.53 6.68
C ALA A 90 2.43 5.21 7.74
N PHE A 91 2.09 4.38 8.74
CA PHE A 91 3.05 3.99 9.77
C PHE A 91 4.13 3.05 9.22
N ASN A 92 3.75 2.07 8.40
CA ASN A 92 4.69 1.11 7.83
C ASN A 92 5.68 1.75 6.87
N GLU A 93 5.24 2.70 6.05
CA GLU A 93 6.11 3.49 5.18
C GLU A 93 7.23 4.19 5.97
N ARG A 94 6.90 4.75 7.14
CA ARG A 94 7.90 5.39 8.00
C ARG A 94 8.98 4.41 8.48
N GLN A 95 8.61 3.16 8.77
CA GLN A 95 9.58 2.10 9.11
C GLN A 95 10.47 1.76 7.90
N LEU A 96 9.87 1.62 6.71
CA LEU A 96 10.60 1.34 5.47
C LEU A 96 11.58 2.46 5.11
N GLN A 97 11.21 3.73 5.36
CA GLN A 97 12.10 4.87 5.16
C GLN A 97 13.34 4.82 6.07
N VAL A 98 13.16 4.48 7.35
CA VAL A 98 14.29 4.31 8.28
C VAL A 98 15.17 3.13 7.87
N GLN A 99 14.57 2.01 7.48
CA GLN A 99 15.32 0.85 7.00
C GLN A 99 16.08 1.16 5.71
N ALA A 100 15.53 1.98 4.82
CA ALA A 100 16.22 2.42 3.60
C ALA A 100 17.47 3.25 3.90
N VAL A 101 17.42 4.13 4.89
CA VAL A 101 18.55 5.02 5.25
C VAL A 101 19.58 4.28 6.11
N ASP A 102 19.14 3.65 7.20
CA ASP A 102 20.02 3.09 8.23
C ASP A 102 20.34 1.60 8.03
N GLY A 103 19.64 0.91 7.12
CA GLY A 103 19.72 -0.55 6.97
C GLY A 103 19.16 -1.36 8.14
N ARG A 104 18.71 -0.69 9.21
CA ARG A 104 18.16 -1.33 10.42
C ARG A 104 16.68 -1.65 10.23
N GLU A 105 16.32 -2.91 10.44
CA GLU A 105 14.92 -3.31 10.52
C GLU A 105 14.32 -2.79 11.83
N VAL A 106 13.24 -2.02 11.72
CA VAL A 106 12.52 -1.44 12.86
C VAL A 106 11.14 -2.04 12.91
N SER A 107 10.79 -2.65 14.05
CA SER A 107 9.45 -3.22 14.28
C SER A 107 8.78 -2.48 15.44
N ALA A 108 8.13 -1.38 15.11
CA ALA A 108 7.39 -0.51 16.03
C ALA A 108 5.88 -0.76 16.01
N ILE A 109 5.44 -1.91 15.48
CA ILE A 109 4.04 -2.33 15.44
C ILE A 109 3.82 -3.40 16.52
N VAL A 110 2.90 -3.14 17.45
CA VAL A 110 2.48 -4.11 18.47
C VAL A 110 1.04 -4.54 18.19
N PRO A 111 0.82 -5.64 17.46
CA PRO A 111 -0.52 -6.10 17.13
C PRO A 111 -1.25 -6.63 18.37
N ALA A 112 -2.53 -6.26 18.51
CA ALA A 112 -3.38 -6.77 19.56
C ALA A 112 -4.62 -7.45 18.97
N LEU A 113 -4.81 -8.74 19.25
CA LEU A 113 -5.95 -9.52 18.78
C LEU A 113 -7.24 -9.06 19.46
N TRP A 114 -8.07 -8.30 18.75
CA TRP A 114 -9.35 -7.81 19.28
C TRP A 114 -10.41 -8.90 19.32
N THR A 115 -10.53 -9.66 18.22
CA THR A 115 -11.40 -10.84 18.10
C THR A 115 -10.61 -11.92 17.39
N GLY A 116 -10.90 -13.19 17.65
CA GLY A 116 -10.29 -14.31 16.91
C GLY A 116 -10.33 -14.10 15.38
N ILE A 117 -9.19 -14.33 14.73
CA ILE A 117 -9.03 -14.21 13.28
C ILE A 117 -8.51 -15.53 12.71
N ASP A 118 -8.87 -15.79 11.45
CA ASP A 118 -8.26 -16.86 10.68
C ASP A 118 -6.99 -16.33 10.02
N TYR A 119 -5.84 -16.78 10.52
CA TYR A 119 -4.51 -16.35 10.07
C TYR A 119 -4.25 -16.68 8.60
N THR A 120 -4.89 -17.72 8.06
CA THR A 120 -4.75 -18.09 6.64
C THR A 120 -5.33 -17.02 5.71
N GLN A 121 -6.25 -16.20 6.23
CA GLN A 121 -6.96 -15.15 5.49
C GLN A 121 -6.38 -13.76 5.70
N LEU A 122 -5.18 -13.65 6.30
CA LEU A 122 -4.49 -12.37 6.45
C LEU A 122 -4.01 -11.81 5.10
N PRO A 123 -4.20 -10.50 4.86
CA PRO A 123 -3.58 -9.79 3.74
C PRO A 123 -2.08 -10.03 3.68
N ASP A 124 -1.51 -10.13 2.46
CA ASP A 124 -0.07 -10.28 2.26
C ASP A 124 0.70 -9.09 2.89
N SER A 125 0.08 -7.89 2.96
CA SER A 125 0.63 -6.70 3.62
C SER A 125 0.85 -6.81 5.13
N VAL A 126 0.30 -7.83 5.79
CA VAL A 126 0.45 -8.05 7.25
C VAL A 126 1.00 -9.42 7.63
N ARG A 127 1.32 -10.27 6.65
CA ARG A 127 1.81 -11.65 6.91
C ARG A 127 3.16 -11.73 7.58
N HIS A 128 3.98 -10.69 7.46
CA HIS A 128 5.31 -10.62 8.07
C HIS A 128 5.28 -10.28 9.56
N ILE A 129 4.09 -10.07 10.12
CA ILE A 129 3.92 -9.65 11.51
C ILE A 129 3.85 -10.86 12.41
N HIS A 130 4.78 -10.92 13.35
CA HIS A 130 4.82 -11.94 14.37
C HIS A 130 3.84 -11.57 15.49
N LEU A 131 2.74 -12.31 15.58
CA LEU A 131 1.88 -12.31 16.77
C LEU A 131 2.45 -13.31 17.76
N ASP A 132 3.07 -12.81 18.83
CA ASP A 132 3.53 -13.62 19.95
C ASP A 132 2.32 -14.07 20.79
N GLN A 133 1.66 -15.15 20.38
CA GLN A 133 0.51 -15.70 21.10
C GLN A 133 0.91 -16.41 22.40
N SER A 134 2.13 -16.97 22.46
CA SER A 134 2.63 -17.69 23.63
C SER A 134 2.64 -16.83 24.88
N SER A 135 2.90 -15.53 24.74
CA SER A 135 2.95 -14.59 25.85
C SER A 135 1.59 -14.18 26.42
N PHE A 136 0.46 -14.51 25.76
CA PHE A 136 -0.89 -14.10 26.19
C PHE A 136 -1.85 -15.28 26.52
N GLY A 137 -1.44 -16.53 26.26
CA GLY A 137 -2.20 -17.73 26.61
C GLY A 137 -3.38 -18.10 25.68
N ASP A 138 -3.90 -19.32 25.84
CA ASP A 138 -4.90 -19.92 24.93
C ASP A 138 -6.24 -19.16 24.87
N ARG A 139 -6.65 -18.58 26.02
CA ARG A 139 -7.91 -17.83 26.11
C ARG A 139 -7.86 -16.55 25.29
N TYR A 140 -6.71 -15.88 25.23
CA TYR A 140 -6.48 -14.73 24.38
C TYR A 140 -6.56 -15.11 22.90
N ALA A 141 -5.84 -16.15 22.49
CA ALA A 141 -5.83 -16.61 21.09
C ALA A 141 -7.24 -17.00 20.59
N THR A 142 -8.04 -17.65 21.45
CA THR A 142 -9.39 -18.12 21.11
C THR A 142 -10.41 -16.98 21.09
N ASN A 143 -10.42 -16.13 22.12
CA ASN A 143 -11.50 -15.17 22.34
C ASN A 143 -11.17 -13.75 21.83
N GLY A 144 -9.88 -13.41 21.73
CA GLY A 144 -9.40 -12.04 21.60
C GLY A 144 -9.74 -11.18 22.82
N ILE A 145 -9.21 -9.97 22.88
CA ILE A 145 -9.42 -9.02 23.99
C ILE A 145 -10.91 -8.70 24.18
N TYR A 146 -11.69 -8.64 23.10
CA TYR A 146 -13.14 -8.40 23.18
C TYR A 146 -13.88 -9.47 23.99
N GLY A 147 -13.48 -10.73 23.87
CA GLY A 147 -14.08 -11.80 24.67
C GLY A 147 -13.64 -11.76 26.12
N LEU A 148 -12.37 -11.43 26.38
CA LEU A 148 -11.83 -11.30 27.75
C LEU A 148 -12.52 -10.15 28.51
N ILE A 149 -12.58 -8.97 27.91
CA ILE A 149 -13.13 -7.76 28.54
C ILE A 149 -14.64 -7.86 28.82
N LYS A 150 -15.38 -8.57 27.96
CA LYS A 150 -16.85 -8.70 28.06
C LYS A 150 -17.30 -9.77 29.04
N LEU A 151 -16.51 -10.83 29.23
CA LEU A 151 -16.87 -11.97 30.07
C LEU A 151 -16.32 -11.75 31.48
N LYS A 152 -17.21 -11.43 32.44
CA LYS A 152 -16.83 -11.20 33.85
C LYS A 152 -15.96 -12.31 34.47
N ARG A 153 -16.14 -13.56 34.04
CA ARG A 153 -15.37 -14.72 34.51
C ARG A 153 -13.92 -14.75 34.00
N LEU A 154 -13.57 -13.89 33.04
CA LEU A 154 -12.27 -13.79 32.39
C LEU A 154 -11.55 -12.47 32.76
N ARG A 155 -11.95 -11.86 33.89
CA ARG A 155 -11.44 -10.56 34.30
C ARG A 155 -9.95 -10.60 34.61
N ASP A 156 -9.50 -11.62 35.32
CA ASP A 156 -8.09 -11.77 35.69
C ASP A 156 -7.23 -11.92 34.43
N GLU A 157 -7.68 -12.70 33.44
CA GLU A 157 -6.99 -12.85 32.15
C GLU A 157 -7.01 -11.57 31.32
N TYR A 158 -8.07 -10.76 31.42
CA TYR A 158 -8.10 -9.44 30.80
C TYR A 158 -7.06 -8.51 31.41
N GLU A 159 -7.02 -8.41 32.74
CA GLU A 159 -6.07 -7.55 33.47
C GLU A 159 -4.62 -7.96 33.20
N GLU A 160 -4.32 -9.27 33.18
CA GLU A 160 -3.02 -9.82 32.80
C GLU A 160 -2.66 -9.49 31.34
N THR A 161 -3.60 -9.68 30.41
CA THR A 161 -3.40 -9.35 28.98
C THR A 161 -3.08 -7.87 28.79
N VAL A 162 -3.80 -6.96 29.46
CA VAL A 162 -3.56 -5.51 29.39
C VAL A 162 -2.16 -5.18 29.92
N HIS A 163 -1.76 -5.78 31.04
CA HIS A 163 -0.44 -5.56 31.63
C HIS A 163 0.68 -6.02 30.69
N THR A 164 0.61 -7.24 30.17
CA THR A 164 1.61 -7.78 29.23
C THR A 164 1.66 -6.98 27.93
N LEU A 165 0.51 -6.54 27.41
CA LEU A 165 0.45 -5.69 26.22
C LEU A 165 1.10 -4.32 26.47
N ALA A 166 0.84 -3.70 27.63
CA ALA A 166 1.46 -2.44 28.02
C ALA A 166 2.99 -2.56 28.15
N GLN A 167 3.49 -3.63 28.81
CA GLN A 167 4.92 -3.92 28.89
C GLN A 167 5.55 -4.05 27.50
N ARG A 168 4.88 -4.77 26.58
CA ARG A 168 5.36 -4.92 25.21
C ARG A 168 5.41 -3.58 24.46
N ILE A 169 4.40 -2.72 24.63
CA ILE A 169 4.37 -1.38 24.03
C ILE A 169 5.55 -0.54 24.53
N VAL A 170 5.80 -0.52 25.85
CA VAL A 170 6.93 0.23 26.44
C VAL A 170 8.26 -0.30 25.92
N GLN A 171 8.46 -1.62 25.95
CA GLN A 171 9.66 -2.28 25.44
C GLN A 171 9.94 -1.90 23.97
N VAL A 172 8.92 -1.99 23.11
CA VAL A 172 9.05 -1.66 21.69
C VAL A 172 9.33 -0.16 21.50
N ALA A 173 8.70 0.70 22.28
CA ALA A 173 8.94 2.14 22.22
C ALA A 173 10.40 2.49 22.54
N GLU A 174 10.99 1.85 23.55
CA GLU A 174 12.38 2.04 23.97
C GLU A 174 13.39 1.49 22.97
N GLN A 175 13.13 0.30 22.41
CA GLN A 175 14.07 -0.41 21.54
C GLN A 175 14.06 0.08 20.08
N SER A 176 12.88 0.41 19.54
CA SER A 176 12.72 0.64 18.10
C SER A 176 13.12 2.05 17.64
N ALA A 177 13.21 3.02 18.57
CA ALA A 177 13.61 4.41 18.34
C ALA A 177 13.20 4.98 16.96
N LEU A 178 11.92 4.86 16.61
CA LEU A 178 11.41 5.31 15.31
C LEU A 178 11.26 6.85 15.31
N PRO A 179 12.09 7.59 14.53
CA PRO A 179 12.07 9.05 14.54
C PRO A 179 10.72 9.60 14.02
N PRO A 180 10.29 10.77 14.52
CA PRO A 180 9.17 11.49 13.93
C PRO A 180 9.42 11.83 12.46
N SER A 181 8.36 11.79 11.66
CA SER A 181 8.39 12.13 10.23
C SER A 181 7.49 13.31 9.93
N ARG A 182 7.46 13.74 8.66
CA ARG A 182 6.48 14.75 8.23
C ARG A 182 5.11 14.08 8.08
N PRO A 183 4.03 14.70 8.59
CA PRO A 183 2.67 14.23 8.36
C PRO A 183 2.39 14.04 6.87
N ARG A 184 1.74 12.92 6.54
CA ARG A 184 1.28 12.63 5.18
C ARG A 184 -0.11 13.19 4.97
N ASP A 185 -0.46 13.56 3.75
CA ASP A 185 -1.85 13.79 3.44
C ASP A 185 -2.66 12.48 3.58
N TYR A 186 -3.49 12.42 4.61
CA TYR A 186 -4.24 11.22 4.97
C TYR A 186 -5.26 10.83 3.89
N GLU A 187 -5.89 11.81 3.22
CA GLU A 187 -6.90 11.57 2.18
C GLU A 187 -6.29 10.99 0.90
N HIS A 188 -5.02 11.29 0.64
CA HIS A 188 -4.26 10.76 -0.49
C HIS A 188 -3.39 9.55 -0.13
N THR A 189 -3.39 9.13 1.13
CA THR A 189 -2.64 7.96 1.59
C THR A 189 -3.27 6.68 1.03
N PRO A 190 -2.52 5.77 0.41
CA PRO A 190 -3.07 4.50 -0.06
C PRO A 190 -3.44 3.59 1.11
N SER A 191 -4.40 2.70 0.90
CA SER A 191 -4.73 1.67 1.89
C SER A 191 -3.85 0.43 1.70
N ALA A 192 -3.25 -0.05 2.79
CA ALA A 192 -2.54 -1.32 2.85
C ALA A 192 -3.47 -2.55 2.81
N PHE A 193 -4.79 -2.36 2.90
CA PHE A 193 -5.76 -3.44 2.86
C PHE A 193 -6.61 -3.36 1.60
N ARG A 194 -6.78 -4.48 0.93
CA ARG A 194 -7.67 -4.58 -0.23
C ARG A 194 -8.98 -5.25 0.14
N PRO A 195 -10.11 -4.81 -0.47
CA PRO A 195 -11.33 -5.61 -0.47
C PRO A 195 -11.03 -7.03 -0.96
N ARG A 196 -11.53 -8.03 -0.22
CA ARG A 196 -11.28 -9.44 -0.55
C ARG A 196 -11.91 -9.77 -1.90
N GLY A 197 -11.08 -10.27 -2.83
CA GLY A 197 -11.55 -10.86 -4.10
C GLY A 197 -11.60 -9.89 -5.28
N GLU A 198 -11.13 -8.65 -5.12
CA GLU A 198 -11.17 -7.65 -6.19
C GLU A 198 -9.77 -7.36 -6.75
N GLY A 199 -9.60 -7.58 -8.06
CA GLY A 199 -8.45 -7.10 -8.83
C GLY A 199 -7.20 -8.00 -8.87
N PRO A 200 -6.23 -7.65 -9.75
CA PRO A 200 -4.98 -8.37 -9.86
C PRO A 200 -4.22 -8.28 -8.53
N ARG A 201 -3.76 -9.45 -8.06
CA ARG A 201 -2.91 -9.54 -6.86
C ARG A 201 -1.43 -9.59 -7.18
N ARG A 202 -1.06 -9.64 -8.46
CA ARG A 202 0.32 -9.78 -8.90
C ARG A 202 0.72 -8.55 -9.71
N ILE A 203 1.86 -7.98 -9.37
CA ILE A 203 2.53 -6.93 -10.15
C ILE A 203 3.87 -7.49 -10.60
N HIS A 204 4.25 -7.14 -11.82
CA HIS A 204 5.58 -7.42 -12.32
C HIS A 204 6.38 -6.12 -12.44
N LEU A 205 7.58 -6.12 -11.87
CA LEU A 205 8.51 -5.00 -11.89
C LEU A 205 9.72 -5.38 -12.75
N THR A 206 9.87 -4.73 -13.88
CA THR A 206 11.00 -4.94 -14.79
C THR A 206 12.00 -3.81 -14.61
N VAL A 207 13.29 -4.13 -14.47
CA VAL A 207 14.36 -3.15 -14.24
C VAL A 207 15.23 -3.04 -15.49
N ALA A 208 15.16 -1.90 -16.16
CA ALA A 208 16.01 -1.55 -17.29
C ALA A 208 17.11 -0.59 -16.82
N ALA A 209 18.20 -1.14 -16.30
CA ALA A 209 19.38 -0.40 -15.85
C ALA A 209 20.66 -1.12 -16.30
N PRO A 210 21.76 -0.39 -16.59
CA PRO A 210 23.06 -1.01 -16.76
C PRO A 210 23.50 -1.76 -15.49
N THR A 211 24.31 -2.79 -15.66
CA THR A 211 25.13 -3.39 -14.60
C THR A 211 26.53 -2.79 -14.60
N ARG A 212 27.30 -3.00 -13.53
CA ARG A 212 28.71 -2.57 -13.44
C ARG A 212 29.57 -2.95 -14.63
N HIS A 213 29.25 -4.05 -15.32
CA HIS A 213 30.00 -4.56 -16.46
C HIS A 213 29.56 -3.98 -17.82
N THR A 214 28.41 -3.31 -17.86
CA THR A 214 27.80 -2.75 -19.08
C THR A 214 27.74 -1.23 -19.08
N LEU A 215 28.36 -0.59 -18.07
CA LEU A 215 28.36 0.86 -17.94
C LEU A 215 29.27 1.52 -18.99
N PRO A 216 28.89 2.71 -19.49
CA PRO A 216 29.80 3.56 -20.26
C PRO A 216 31.04 3.94 -19.44
N GLU A 217 32.22 4.02 -20.08
CA GLU A 217 33.51 4.27 -19.41
C GLU A 217 33.54 5.51 -18.49
N ASN A 218 32.75 6.54 -18.83
CA ASN A 218 32.71 7.79 -18.08
C ASN A 218 31.58 7.88 -17.05
N ARG A 219 30.84 6.79 -16.79
CA ARG A 219 29.74 6.77 -15.82
C ARG A 219 30.24 6.30 -14.45
N ASP A 220 29.90 7.03 -13.40
CA ASP A 220 30.14 6.60 -12.02
C ASP A 220 29.51 5.22 -11.76
N PRO A 221 30.31 4.20 -11.35
CA PRO A 221 29.79 2.87 -11.05
C PRO A 221 29.09 2.76 -9.70
N GLY A 222 29.19 3.77 -8.81
CA GLY A 222 28.60 3.77 -7.47
C GLY A 222 27.12 3.36 -7.40
N PRO A 223 26.23 3.88 -8.26
CA PRO A 223 24.82 3.51 -8.31
C PRO A 223 24.50 2.08 -8.78
N TYR A 224 25.47 1.31 -9.28
CA TYR A 224 25.23 0.06 -9.99
C TYR A 224 25.84 -1.12 -9.24
N GLY A 225 25.25 -2.31 -9.40
CA GLY A 225 25.79 -3.57 -8.90
C GLY A 225 26.04 -4.58 -10.02
N ASP A 226 26.15 -5.84 -9.65
CA ASP A 226 26.45 -6.93 -10.58
C ASP A 226 25.20 -7.28 -11.42
N ASP A 227 24.02 -7.17 -10.79
CA ASP A 227 22.72 -7.35 -11.44
C ASP A 227 21.99 -6.00 -11.62
N ALA A 228 21.06 -5.93 -12.58
CA ALA A 228 20.22 -4.73 -12.77
C ALA A 228 19.35 -4.44 -11.53
N GLN A 229 18.99 -5.48 -10.78
CA GLN A 229 18.23 -5.38 -9.53
C GLN A 229 18.98 -4.67 -8.40
N ASP A 230 20.32 -4.60 -8.48
CA ASP A 230 21.16 -3.90 -7.50
C ASP A 230 21.23 -2.38 -7.74
N TRP A 231 20.62 -1.90 -8.83
CA TRP A 231 20.64 -0.50 -9.21
C TRP A 231 20.03 0.40 -8.13
N ASN A 232 20.80 1.40 -7.73
CA ASN A 232 20.46 2.38 -6.72
C ASN A 232 20.77 3.82 -7.19
N PRO A 233 19.86 4.47 -7.93
CA PRO A 233 20.04 5.85 -8.37
C PRO A 233 20.06 6.85 -7.21
N TYR A 234 19.55 6.48 -6.03
CA TYR A 234 19.52 7.31 -4.82
C TYR A 234 20.52 6.82 -3.76
N HIS A 235 21.67 6.28 -4.17
CA HIS A 235 22.69 5.72 -3.26
C HIS A 235 23.26 6.72 -2.24
N SER A 236 23.10 8.02 -2.49
CA SER A 236 23.41 9.08 -1.51
C SER A 236 22.36 9.23 -0.40
N GLU A 237 21.13 8.76 -0.63
CA GLU A 237 19.99 8.82 0.31
C GLU A 237 19.72 7.46 0.99
N SER A 238 20.08 6.34 0.34
CA SER A 238 19.82 4.99 0.84
C SER A 238 20.92 4.01 0.42
N THR A 239 21.24 3.05 1.28
CA THR A 239 22.16 1.95 0.96
C THR A 239 21.49 0.82 0.19
N ARG A 240 20.16 0.84 0.05
CA ARG A 240 19.38 -0.26 -0.52
C ARG A 240 19.06 -0.03 -1.99
N PRO A 241 19.10 -1.08 -2.84
CA PRO A 241 18.69 -0.98 -4.24
C PRO A 241 17.25 -0.48 -4.40
N LEU A 242 17.02 0.35 -5.40
CA LEU A 242 15.69 0.90 -5.67
C LEU A 242 14.64 -0.19 -5.97
N PRO A 243 14.94 -1.25 -6.74
CA PRO A 243 14.01 -2.35 -6.95
C PRO A 243 13.60 -3.05 -5.65
N ALA A 244 14.51 -3.20 -4.67
CA ALA A 244 14.21 -3.79 -3.37
C ALA A 244 13.25 -2.91 -2.55
N ILE A 245 13.47 -1.58 -2.54
CA ILE A 245 12.56 -0.63 -1.89
C ILE A 245 11.17 -0.66 -2.57
N ALA A 246 11.13 -0.68 -3.90
CA ALA A 246 9.89 -0.79 -4.66
C ALA A 246 9.12 -2.08 -4.32
N GLN A 247 9.82 -3.19 -4.15
CA GLN A 247 9.26 -4.49 -3.81
C GLN A 247 8.54 -4.47 -2.46
N GLU A 248 9.14 -3.84 -1.45
CA GLU A 248 8.54 -3.72 -0.11
C GLU A 248 7.34 -2.78 -0.08
N LEU A 249 7.43 -1.64 -0.78
CA LEU A 249 6.31 -0.71 -0.92
C LEU A 249 5.12 -1.34 -1.66
N ILE A 250 5.38 -2.13 -2.70
CA ILE A 250 4.30 -2.83 -3.42
C ILE A 250 3.69 -3.93 -2.54
N ARG A 251 4.49 -4.65 -1.75
CA ARG A 251 3.98 -5.62 -0.76
C ARG A 251 3.14 -4.96 0.32
N SER A 252 3.51 -3.77 0.80
CA SER A 252 2.74 -3.04 1.80
C SER A 252 1.38 -2.55 1.27
N LEU A 253 1.20 -2.48 -0.06
CA LEU A 253 -0.07 -2.24 -0.75
C LEU A 253 -0.92 -3.50 -0.99
N ASP A 254 -0.54 -4.61 -0.35
CA ASP A 254 -1.20 -5.92 -0.45
C ASP A 254 -1.14 -6.55 -1.86
N TYR A 255 -0.02 -6.34 -2.56
CA TYR A 255 0.28 -7.04 -3.80
C TYR A 255 1.42 -8.04 -3.61
N ARG A 256 1.36 -9.11 -4.40
CA ARG A 256 2.50 -9.97 -4.70
C ARG A 256 3.27 -9.37 -5.85
N ILE A 257 4.60 -9.43 -5.75
CA ILE A 257 5.48 -8.82 -6.74
C ILE A 257 6.56 -9.80 -7.18
N THR A 258 6.85 -9.78 -8.48
CA THR A 258 8.03 -10.39 -9.08
C THR A 258 8.89 -9.30 -9.68
N VAL A 259 10.22 -9.45 -9.58
CA VAL A 259 11.20 -8.48 -10.08
C VAL A 259 12.13 -9.21 -11.04
N SER A 260 12.40 -8.63 -12.21
CA SER A 260 13.32 -9.16 -13.22
C SER A 260 14.18 -8.05 -13.81
N SER A 261 15.36 -8.43 -14.33
CA SER A 261 16.12 -7.58 -15.24
C SER A 261 15.43 -7.56 -16.59
N PHE A 262 15.39 -6.39 -17.24
CA PHE A 262 14.92 -6.29 -18.63
C PHE A 262 15.76 -7.13 -19.60
N ASP A 263 17.05 -7.33 -19.28
CA ASP A 263 17.94 -8.06 -20.17
C ASP A 263 17.70 -9.58 -20.12
N ASP A 264 17.19 -10.11 -18.99
CA ASP A 264 16.92 -11.54 -18.75
C ASP A 264 15.56 -12.01 -19.29
N GLU A 265 14.67 -11.08 -19.64
CA GLU A 265 13.37 -11.45 -20.20
C GLU A 265 13.52 -11.82 -21.68
N ASP A 266 13.23 -13.08 -22.00
CA ASP A 266 13.17 -13.56 -23.39
C ASP A 266 12.24 -12.65 -24.20
N THR A 267 12.79 -12.01 -25.25
CA THR A 267 12.13 -11.02 -26.11
C THR A 267 10.89 -11.53 -26.84
N ASP A 268 10.61 -12.84 -26.79
CA ASP A 268 9.40 -13.46 -27.33
C ASP A 268 8.20 -13.36 -26.37
N THR A 269 8.39 -12.86 -25.15
CA THR A 269 7.33 -12.74 -24.14
C THR A 269 6.65 -11.38 -24.22
N VAL A 270 5.32 -11.36 -24.39
CA VAL A 270 4.54 -10.11 -24.45
C VAL A 270 4.65 -9.37 -23.10
N PRO A 271 4.83 -8.02 -23.08
CA PRO A 271 4.88 -7.26 -21.84
C PRO A 271 3.64 -7.50 -20.96
N GLY A 272 3.87 -7.97 -19.74
CA GLY A 272 2.82 -8.30 -18.78
C GLY A 272 2.33 -9.75 -18.83
N GLU A 273 3.01 -10.64 -19.54
CA GLU A 273 2.85 -12.10 -19.43
C GLU A 273 4.10 -12.65 -18.74
N THR A 274 4.02 -13.19 -17.53
CA THR A 274 5.17 -13.94 -17.00
C THR A 274 4.71 -15.00 -15.99
N GLY A 275 5.10 -16.23 -16.28
CA GLY A 275 4.84 -17.45 -15.50
C GLY A 275 3.58 -18.21 -15.94
N PRO A 276 3.63 -19.56 -16.01
CA PRO A 276 2.44 -20.36 -16.21
C PRO A 276 1.48 -20.10 -15.04
N GLY A 277 0.25 -19.68 -15.35
CA GLY A 277 -0.84 -19.76 -14.40
C GLY A 277 -1.04 -21.22 -13.95
N PRO A 278 -1.88 -21.48 -12.92
CA PRO A 278 -2.22 -22.85 -12.52
C PRO A 278 -2.72 -23.72 -13.69
N ASP A 279 -3.20 -23.10 -14.77
CA ASP A 279 -3.71 -23.74 -15.98
C ASP A 279 -2.73 -23.71 -17.19
N GLY A 280 -1.45 -23.33 -16.99
CA GLY A 280 -0.43 -23.34 -18.05
C GLY A 280 -0.53 -22.23 -19.10
N LYS A 281 -1.50 -21.30 -18.97
CA LYS A 281 -1.59 -20.09 -19.81
C LYS A 281 -0.85 -18.91 -19.16
N ALA A 282 -0.25 -18.06 -20.00
CA ALA A 282 0.33 -16.81 -19.57
C ALA A 282 -0.77 -15.90 -18.99
N GLU A 283 -0.70 -15.62 -17.69
CA GLU A 283 -1.67 -14.77 -17.01
C GLU A 283 -1.23 -13.30 -17.18
N ALA A 284 -2.04 -12.51 -17.87
CA ALA A 284 -1.80 -11.09 -18.02
C ALA A 284 -1.74 -10.43 -16.63
N ARG A 285 -0.77 -9.54 -16.40
CA ARG A 285 -0.59 -8.84 -15.13
C ARG A 285 -0.13 -7.40 -15.31
N PRO A 286 -0.50 -6.47 -14.41
CA PRO A 286 0.04 -5.12 -14.37
C PRO A 286 1.58 -5.11 -14.35
N GLY A 287 2.18 -4.27 -15.21
CA GLY A 287 3.63 -4.14 -15.34
C GLY A 287 4.11 -2.75 -14.96
N ILE A 288 5.21 -2.68 -14.22
CA ILE A 288 5.91 -1.43 -13.91
C ILE A 288 7.35 -1.56 -14.41
N LEU A 289 7.77 -0.64 -15.27
CA LEU A 289 9.13 -0.57 -15.80
C LEU A 289 9.92 0.51 -15.05
N LEU A 290 10.97 0.12 -14.33
CA LEU A 290 11.97 1.06 -13.82
C LEU A 290 13.02 1.29 -14.89
N VAL A 291 13.22 2.53 -15.32
CA VAL A 291 14.15 2.86 -16.42
C VAL A 291 15.25 3.78 -15.92
N ASP A 292 16.49 3.32 -16.00
CA ASP A 292 17.65 4.20 -16.00
C ASP A 292 17.88 4.73 -17.42
N ARG A 293 18.02 6.06 -17.57
CA ARG A 293 18.31 6.64 -18.89
C ARG A 293 19.69 6.26 -19.40
N TRP A 294 20.63 5.90 -18.52
CA TRP A 294 21.94 5.39 -18.94
C TRP A 294 21.87 4.03 -19.64
N ALA A 295 20.78 3.27 -19.43
CA ALA A 295 20.52 2.02 -20.15
C ALA A 295 20.43 2.23 -21.68
N LEU A 296 20.07 3.44 -22.11
CA LEU A 296 19.90 3.82 -23.52
C LEU A 296 21.20 4.12 -24.26
N THR A 297 22.34 4.04 -23.57
CA THR A 297 23.66 4.15 -24.21
C THR A 297 24.03 2.90 -25.00
N ASP A 298 23.38 1.78 -24.71
CA ASP A 298 23.47 0.53 -25.46
C ASP A 298 22.42 0.51 -26.58
N ASP A 299 22.87 0.36 -27.83
CA ASP A 299 22.01 0.40 -29.02
C ASP A 299 21.09 -0.83 -29.15
N GLU A 300 21.50 -2.00 -28.64
CA GLU A 300 20.67 -3.21 -28.63
C GLU A 300 19.56 -3.06 -27.59
N ARG A 301 19.88 -2.64 -26.36
CA ARG A 301 18.89 -2.39 -25.31
C ARG A 301 17.92 -1.29 -25.74
N ARG A 302 18.40 -0.24 -26.39
CA ARG A 302 17.57 0.83 -26.97
C ARG A 302 16.58 0.28 -28.02
N ARG A 303 17.02 -0.62 -28.90
CA ARG A 303 16.14 -1.27 -29.88
C ARG A 303 15.07 -2.14 -29.20
N ARG A 304 15.47 -3.01 -28.27
CA ARG A 304 14.55 -3.86 -27.49
C ARG A 304 13.51 -3.05 -26.73
N LEU A 305 13.90 -1.93 -26.12
CA LEU A 305 12.97 -1.02 -25.41
C LEU A 305 11.96 -0.36 -26.36
N ARG A 306 12.36 -0.02 -27.60
CA ARG A 306 11.41 0.50 -28.62
C ARG A 306 10.38 -0.57 -28.99
N ASP A 307 10.80 -1.80 -29.18
CA ASP A 307 9.87 -2.89 -29.50
C ASP A 307 8.95 -3.17 -28.33
N PHE A 308 9.46 -3.17 -27.10
CA PHE A 308 8.66 -3.25 -25.87
C PHE A 308 7.60 -2.16 -25.80
N ASP A 309 7.94 -0.90 -26.08
CA ASP A 309 7.00 0.23 -26.08
C ASP A 309 5.88 0.06 -27.11
N ARG A 310 6.22 -0.41 -28.32
CA ARG A 310 5.26 -0.64 -29.42
C ARG A 310 4.19 -1.67 -29.08
N VAL A 311 4.54 -2.73 -28.34
CA VAL A 311 3.61 -3.78 -27.92
C VAL A 311 3.09 -3.59 -26.49
N SER A 312 3.43 -2.47 -25.84
CA SER A 312 3.11 -2.22 -24.43
C SER A 312 1.61 -2.13 -24.17
N ARG A 313 1.13 -2.91 -23.20
CA ARG A 313 -0.28 -2.93 -22.81
C ARG A 313 -0.66 -1.62 -22.08
N PRO A 314 -1.95 -1.23 -22.06
CA PRO A 314 -2.41 -0.05 -21.32
C PRO A 314 -2.11 -0.07 -19.82
N TRP A 315 -1.88 -1.27 -19.24
CA TRP A 315 -1.53 -1.48 -17.84
C TRP A 315 -0.02 -1.60 -17.58
N THR A 316 0.81 -1.20 -18.55
CA THR A 316 2.25 -1.07 -18.40
C THR A 316 2.60 0.40 -18.17
N SER A 317 3.09 0.71 -16.97
CA SER A 317 3.56 2.05 -16.59
C SER A 317 5.07 2.08 -16.43
N ALA A 318 5.70 3.24 -16.57
CA ALA A 318 7.12 3.44 -16.27
C ALA A 318 7.35 4.40 -15.12
N ILE A 319 8.46 4.21 -14.42
CA ILE A 319 9.05 5.16 -13.48
C ILE A 319 10.50 5.37 -13.90
N VAL A 320 10.88 6.63 -14.04
CA VAL A 320 12.19 7.07 -14.53
C VAL A 320 12.87 7.86 -13.42
N PRO A 321 13.65 7.20 -12.55
CA PRO A 321 14.55 7.88 -11.62
C PRO A 321 15.48 8.86 -12.33
N TRP A 322 15.63 10.06 -11.75
CA TRP A 322 16.56 11.07 -12.24
C TRP A 322 17.10 11.90 -11.08
N ASN A 323 18.04 11.31 -10.34
CA ASN A 323 18.51 11.84 -9.07
C ASN A 323 19.10 13.25 -9.25
N ARG A 324 18.55 14.21 -8.51
CA ARG A 324 19.02 15.61 -8.56
C ARG A 324 20.45 15.78 -8.02
N ALA A 325 20.91 14.89 -7.13
CA ALA A 325 22.25 14.93 -6.54
C ALA A 325 23.33 14.33 -7.45
N ASP A 326 22.93 13.60 -8.49
CA ASP A 326 23.87 13.05 -9.48
C ASP A 326 24.21 14.13 -10.54
N LEU A 327 25.43 14.64 -10.48
CA LEU A 327 25.90 15.68 -11.41
C LEU A 327 25.91 15.20 -12.87
N GLN A 328 26.11 13.90 -13.11
CA GLN A 328 26.15 13.36 -14.48
C GLN A 328 24.77 13.35 -15.13
N CYS A 329 23.69 13.24 -14.34
CA CYS A 329 22.32 13.41 -14.82
C CYS A 329 22.04 14.82 -15.39
N HIS A 330 22.79 15.84 -14.95
CA HIS A 330 22.62 17.23 -15.42
C HIS A 330 23.64 17.66 -16.47
N SER A 331 24.59 16.79 -16.80
CA SER A 331 25.56 17.01 -17.87
C SER A 331 24.88 17.10 -19.24
N GLU A 332 25.59 17.61 -20.26
CA GLU A 332 25.09 17.62 -21.64
C GLU A 332 24.71 16.22 -22.13
N ARG A 333 25.48 15.19 -21.73
CA ARG A 333 25.14 13.79 -22.03
C ARG A 333 23.85 13.37 -21.33
N GLY A 334 23.68 13.72 -20.06
CA GLY A 334 22.45 13.47 -19.31
C GLY A 334 21.23 14.11 -19.97
N LYS A 335 21.35 15.36 -20.45
CA LYS A 335 20.29 16.06 -21.20
C LYS A 335 19.96 15.36 -22.53
N GLN A 336 20.96 14.90 -23.28
CA GLN A 336 20.75 14.12 -24.50
C GLN A 336 19.98 12.82 -24.24
N LEU A 337 20.24 12.16 -23.10
CA LEU A 337 19.53 10.94 -22.72
C LEU A 337 18.05 11.17 -22.42
N ILE A 338 17.63 12.40 -22.09
CA ILE A 338 16.21 12.77 -21.96
C ILE A 338 15.51 12.64 -23.31
N ALA A 339 16.02 13.32 -24.34
CA ALA A 339 15.47 13.24 -25.69
C ALA A 339 15.53 11.80 -26.23
N THR A 340 16.64 11.10 -25.96
CA THR A 340 16.83 9.70 -26.36
C THR A 340 15.75 8.79 -25.76
N LEU A 341 15.38 9.02 -24.49
CA LEU A 341 14.30 8.28 -23.81
C LEU A 341 12.94 8.56 -24.45
N GLU A 342 12.64 9.81 -24.75
CA GLU A 342 11.37 10.22 -25.38
C GLU A 342 11.20 9.61 -26.78
N GLU A 343 12.28 9.51 -27.55
CA GLU A 343 12.29 8.80 -28.84
C GLU A 343 12.17 7.28 -28.70
N THR A 344 12.59 6.72 -27.56
CA THR A 344 12.66 5.27 -27.34
C THR A 344 11.35 4.70 -26.78
N LEU A 345 10.70 5.41 -25.85
CA LEU A 345 9.47 4.96 -25.19
C LEU A 345 8.29 5.95 -25.37
N PRO A 346 7.97 6.41 -26.60
CA PRO A 346 6.98 7.46 -26.78
C PRO A 346 5.60 7.11 -26.24
N HIS A 347 5.13 5.86 -26.36
CA HIS A 347 3.77 5.49 -25.96
C HIS A 347 3.63 5.39 -24.44
N ILE A 348 4.54 4.71 -23.75
CA ILE A 348 4.52 4.56 -22.30
C ILE A 348 4.66 5.94 -21.63
N LEU A 349 5.59 6.78 -22.08
CA LEU A 349 5.82 8.09 -21.49
C LEU A 349 4.62 9.02 -21.72
N GLU A 350 4.07 9.06 -22.93
CA GLU A 350 2.90 9.90 -23.23
C GLU A 350 1.67 9.47 -22.44
N ARG A 351 1.43 8.16 -22.28
CA ARG A 351 0.38 7.67 -21.38
C ARG A 351 0.62 8.13 -19.95
N GLY A 352 1.85 8.01 -19.44
CA GLY A 352 2.21 8.43 -18.08
C GLY A 352 2.01 9.92 -17.84
N ARG A 353 2.37 10.78 -18.80
CA ARG A 353 2.20 12.24 -18.71
C ARG A 353 0.74 12.70 -18.60
N ARG A 354 -0.21 11.90 -19.13
CA ARG A 354 -1.66 12.17 -19.08
C ARG A 354 -2.32 11.76 -17.76
N THR A 355 -1.53 11.28 -16.80
CA THR A 355 -2.02 10.86 -15.48
C THR A 355 -1.59 11.84 -14.39
N ASP A 356 -2.20 11.72 -13.22
CA ASP A 356 -1.76 12.42 -12.01
C ASP A 356 -0.34 11.99 -11.56
N CYS A 357 0.18 10.90 -12.12
CA CYS A 357 1.50 10.33 -11.82
C CYS A 357 2.59 10.84 -12.79
N ARG A 358 2.40 11.96 -13.51
CA ARG A 358 3.36 12.47 -14.52
C ARG A 358 4.81 12.62 -14.03
N ILE A 359 5.01 12.84 -12.72
CA ILE A 359 6.35 12.91 -12.10
C ILE A 359 7.12 11.60 -12.32
N ALA A 360 6.43 10.46 -12.34
CA ALA A 360 7.04 9.15 -12.57
C ALA A 360 7.83 9.09 -13.88
N VAL A 361 7.33 9.71 -14.95
CA VAL A 361 7.96 9.64 -16.28
C VAL A 361 8.83 10.85 -16.62
N ASN A 362 8.60 12.00 -15.98
CA ASN A 362 9.37 13.23 -16.23
C ASN A 362 10.75 13.21 -15.54
N GLY A 363 10.95 12.36 -14.53
CA GLY A 363 12.19 12.28 -13.76
C GLY A 363 11.91 12.41 -12.28
N VAL A 364 12.08 11.31 -11.54
CA VAL A 364 11.85 11.27 -10.09
C VAL A 364 13.13 11.73 -9.37
N PRO A 365 13.14 12.90 -8.70
CA PRO A 365 14.38 13.56 -8.31
C PRO A 365 15.02 13.05 -7.01
N THR A 366 14.26 12.39 -6.15
CA THR A 366 14.70 11.91 -4.83
C THR A 366 14.05 10.60 -4.47
N LEU A 367 14.62 9.88 -3.50
CA LEU A 367 14.01 8.66 -2.99
C LEU A 367 12.61 8.93 -2.41
N LYS A 368 12.43 10.05 -1.70
CA LYS A 368 11.11 10.43 -1.18
C LYS A 368 10.07 10.61 -2.30
N ALA A 369 10.43 11.29 -3.39
CA ALA A 369 9.51 11.47 -4.51
C ALA A 369 9.15 10.12 -5.16
N PHE A 370 10.05 9.15 -5.11
CA PHE A 370 9.78 7.78 -5.55
C PHE A 370 8.77 7.08 -4.64
N THR A 371 8.95 7.14 -3.31
CA THR A 371 8.01 6.51 -2.36
C THR A 371 6.62 7.14 -2.43
N ASP A 372 6.55 8.45 -2.72
CA ASP A 372 5.29 9.18 -2.89
C ASP A 372 4.56 8.79 -4.19
N VAL A 373 5.27 8.61 -5.31
CA VAL A 373 4.64 8.38 -6.63
C VAL A 373 4.31 6.90 -6.90
N LEU A 374 5.08 5.96 -6.36
CA LEU A 374 4.94 4.53 -6.65
C LEU A 374 3.52 3.99 -6.37
N PRO A 375 2.86 4.30 -5.24
CA PRO A 375 1.51 3.79 -4.97
C PRO A 375 0.47 4.26 -5.99
N ALA A 376 0.62 5.50 -6.48
CA ALA A 376 -0.28 6.05 -7.48
C ALA A 376 -0.07 5.38 -8.85
N VAL A 377 1.18 5.09 -9.24
CA VAL A 377 1.52 4.32 -10.44
C VAL A 377 0.98 2.89 -10.38
N VAL A 378 1.11 2.24 -9.23
CA VAL A 378 0.55 0.92 -8.95
C VAL A 378 -0.98 0.93 -9.09
N ALA A 379 -1.65 1.89 -8.45
CA ALA A 379 -3.11 2.03 -8.54
C ALA A 379 -3.57 2.30 -9.98
N HIS A 380 -2.84 3.14 -10.72
CA HIS A 380 -3.12 3.40 -12.13
C HIS A 380 -3.00 2.13 -13.00
N SER A 381 -1.88 1.43 -12.91
CA SER A 381 -1.61 0.21 -13.69
C SER A 381 -2.68 -0.87 -13.44
N THR A 382 -3.04 -1.06 -12.17
CA THR A 382 -4.10 -1.99 -11.77
C THR A 382 -5.48 -1.59 -12.30
N ARG A 383 -5.84 -0.30 -12.26
CA ARG A 383 -7.10 0.17 -12.85
C ARG A 383 -7.16 -0.06 -14.36
N GLN A 384 -6.06 0.20 -15.07
CA GLN A 384 -5.99 -0.07 -16.50
C GLN A 384 -6.09 -1.56 -16.81
N TYR A 385 -5.48 -2.41 -15.99
CA TYR A 385 -5.60 -3.86 -16.12
C TYR A 385 -7.06 -4.30 -15.97
N LEU A 386 -7.72 -3.87 -14.90
CA LEU A 386 -9.14 -4.21 -14.66
C LEU A 386 -10.07 -3.71 -15.78
N LYS A 387 -9.72 -2.60 -16.42
CA LYS A 387 -10.51 -2.02 -17.51
C LYS A 387 -10.33 -2.74 -18.85
N HIS A 388 -9.12 -3.26 -19.12
CA HIS A 388 -8.73 -3.70 -20.45
C HIS A 388 -8.38 -5.19 -20.55
N ALA A 389 -8.10 -5.88 -19.45
CA ALA A 389 -7.80 -7.31 -19.46
C ALA A 389 -9.07 -8.13 -19.72
N GLU A 390 -8.92 -9.20 -20.49
CA GLU A 390 -10.02 -10.13 -20.74
C GLU A 390 -10.40 -10.88 -19.46
N ALA A 391 -11.65 -10.75 -19.04
CA ALA A 391 -12.18 -11.50 -17.92
C ALA A 391 -12.34 -12.97 -18.31
N HIS A 392 -11.76 -13.86 -17.50
CA HIS A 392 -11.94 -15.30 -17.61
C HIS A 392 -12.86 -15.77 -16.47
N PRO A 393 -14.18 -15.51 -16.54
CA PRO A 393 -15.09 -15.98 -15.50
C PRO A 393 -15.06 -17.52 -15.45
N PRO A 394 -15.25 -18.12 -14.25
CA PRO A 394 -15.33 -19.57 -14.14
C PRO A 394 -16.44 -20.11 -15.05
N PRO A 395 -16.27 -21.31 -15.63
CA PRO A 395 -17.26 -21.90 -16.52
C PRO A 395 -18.61 -22.02 -15.79
N GLY A 396 -19.61 -21.30 -16.30
CA GLY A 396 -20.94 -21.20 -15.71
C GLY A 396 -21.92 -20.59 -16.71
N PRO A 397 -23.23 -20.73 -16.48
CA PRO A 397 -24.24 -20.19 -17.38
C PRO A 397 -24.04 -18.67 -17.51
N HIS A 398 -24.03 -18.17 -18.75
CA HIS A 398 -23.86 -16.76 -19.04
C HIS A 398 -24.99 -15.95 -18.40
N VAL A 399 -24.71 -15.27 -17.28
CA VAL A 399 -25.66 -14.36 -16.65
C VAL A 399 -25.62 -13.04 -17.46
N PRO A 400 -26.68 -12.67 -18.18
CA PRO A 400 -26.70 -11.40 -18.91
C PRO A 400 -26.50 -10.25 -17.93
N ARG A 401 -25.69 -9.26 -18.34
CA ARG A 401 -25.43 -8.04 -17.56
C ARG A 401 -26.78 -7.45 -17.08
N PRO A 402 -26.96 -7.21 -15.77
CA PRO A 402 -28.16 -6.55 -15.28
C PRO A 402 -28.23 -5.17 -15.91
N ARG A 403 -29.24 -4.94 -16.74
CA ARG A 403 -29.60 -3.58 -17.17
C ARG A 403 -30.50 -3.02 -16.09
N LEU A 404 -30.17 -1.86 -15.55
CA LEU A 404 -31.11 -1.06 -14.77
C LEU A 404 -32.28 -0.71 -15.70
N MET A 405 -33.38 -1.46 -15.58
CA MET A 405 -34.67 -1.01 -16.07
C MET A 405 -35.04 0.21 -15.22
N GLY A 406 -35.27 1.35 -15.88
CA GLY A 406 -35.81 2.54 -15.21
C GLY A 406 -37.11 2.22 -14.48
N PRO A 407 -37.55 3.09 -13.56
CA PRO A 407 -38.73 2.83 -12.75
C PRO A 407 -39.94 2.52 -13.65
N VAL A 408 -40.56 1.37 -13.42
CA VAL A 408 -41.81 0.97 -14.04
C VAL A 408 -42.87 1.98 -13.59
N GLN A 409 -43.21 2.94 -14.45
CA GLN A 409 -44.36 3.81 -14.20
C GLN A 409 -45.61 2.92 -14.20
N PRO A 410 -46.40 2.89 -13.11
CA PRO A 410 -47.68 2.20 -13.12
C PRO A 410 -48.61 2.89 -14.14
N PRO A 411 -49.45 2.13 -14.87
CA PRO A 411 -50.36 2.70 -15.85
C PRO A 411 -51.32 3.68 -15.17
N TYR A 412 -51.48 4.86 -15.78
CA TYR A 412 -52.45 5.87 -15.37
C TYR A 412 -53.87 5.26 -15.32
N PRO A 413 -54.65 5.49 -14.25
CA PRO A 413 -56.05 5.09 -14.24
C PRO A 413 -56.81 5.88 -15.31
N ALA A 414 -57.62 5.17 -16.10
CA ALA A 414 -58.49 5.73 -17.11
C ALA A 414 -59.45 6.74 -16.46
N GLY A 415 -59.53 7.94 -17.06
CA GLY A 415 -60.46 8.98 -16.64
C GLY A 415 -61.91 8.48 -16.73
N GLU A 416 -62.66 8.66 -15.65
CA GLU A 416 -64.11 8.52 -15.65
C GLU A 416 -64.74 9.64 -16.51
N PRO A 417 -65.87 9.36 -17.19
CA PRO A 417 -66.48 10.29 -18.14
C PRO A 417 -67.21 11.44 -17.44
N ASP A 418 -67.04 12.65 -17.97
CA ASP A 418 -67.80 13.85 -17.62
C ASP A 418 -69.29 13.63 -17.92
N ASP A 419 -70.10 13.68 -16.87
CA ASP A 419 -71.57 13.70 -16.91
C ASP A 419 -72.04 15.11 -16.53
N GLU A 420 -72.24 15.97 -17.52
CA GLU A 420 -73.11 17.15 -17.38
C GLU A 420 -74.05 17.21 -18.59
N GLY A 421 -75.33 17.02 -18.28
CA GLY A 421 -76.43 16.89 -19.23
C GLY A 421 -76.97 18.21 -19.80
N GLU A 422 -77.62 18.02 -20.95
CA GLU A 422 -78.77 18.76 -21.52
C GLU A 422 -78.94 20.25 -21.17
N ALA A 423 -78.65 21.13 -22.15
CA ALA A 423 -79.66 21.82 -22.98
C ALA A 423 -79.01 22.77 -23.99
#